data_AF-A0A1S2QEF9-F1
#
_entry.id   AF-A0A1S2QEF9-F1
#
_cell.length_a   1.000
_cell.length_b   1.000
_cell.length_c   1.000
_cell.angle_alpha   90.00
_cell.angle_beta   90.00
_cell.angle_gamma   90.00
#
_symmetry.space_group_name_H-M   'P 1'
#
loop_
_entity.id
_entity.type
_entity.pdbx_description
1 polymer ?
#
loop_
_entity_poly.entity_id
_entity_poly.type
_entity_poly.pdbx_seq_one_letter_code
_entity_poly.pdbx_strand_id
1 'polypeptide(L)'
;MGAPPARWFVVLPDRDLAPGLLDGLRDTARPAVVRVVPHASGRPWLVGCWPDEELTACAIGDVRLAVAGTCSLEPAELTARARQISDTAHIEPVLSGAHGCFHVLASVAGHTYVRGSFSGQRRLYRAEAGGVTVCADQARVLARLTAAELDTAQLALRLTGDTVPHPLAWGALWRGVDAVLPGTALELAPGGEVRTRRWWRPPAAELPLGEAAAGLRAALERAVALRVRPDEVVGADLSGGMDSTSLCTAWCPRPSCAAPPRTTSGTNGRTACAATGALSQPGPRTPAWWPPDWPMRTHCAEPCSRPSC
;
A
#
# COMPACT_ATOMS: atom_id res chain seq x y z
N MET A 1 -6.19 -3.78 24.21
CA MET A 1 -5.55 -3.15 23.03
C MET A 1 -6.66 -2.47 22.25
N GLY A 2 -6.76 -1.14 22.29
CA GLY A 2 -7.81 -0.42 21.57
C GLY A 2 -7.68 -0.64 20.06
N ALA A 3 -8.80 -0.60 19.33
CA ALA A 3 -8.75 -0.65 17.88
C ALA A 3 -7.80 0.44 17.36
N PRO A 4 -6.94 0.14 16.36
CA PRO A 4 -6.10 1.17 15.76
C PRO A 4 -7.00 2.32 15.27
N PRO A 5 -6.55 3.58 15.42
CA PRO A 5 -7.36 4.72 15.01
C PRO A 5 -7.76 4.58 13.55
N ALA A 6 -8.95 5.05 13.21
CA ALA A 6 -9.40 5.08 11.83
C ALA A 6 -8.38 5.88 11.00
N ARG A 7 -7.82 5.22 9.99
CA ARG A 7 -6.90 5.83 9.02
C ARG A 7 -7.62 5.93 7.71
N TRP A 8 -7.92 7.11 7.22
CA TRP A 8 -8.55 7.33 5.91
C TRP A 8 -8.41 8.79 5.51
N PHE A 9 -8.51 9.07 4.20
CA PHE A 9 -8.63 10.42 3.69
C PHE A 9 -9.71 10.50 2.61
N VAL A 10 -10.30 11.68 2.49
CA VAL A 10 -11.20 12.09 1.42
C VAL A 10 -10.58 13.32 0.75
N VAL A 11 -10.50 13.27 -0.57
CA VAL A 11 -10.08 14.37 -1.43
C VAL A 11 -11.33 15.05 -1.96
N LEU A 12 -11.37 16.37 -1.77
CA LEU A 12 -12.45 17.25 -2.17
C LEU A 12 -12.00 18.10 -3.37
N PRO A 13 -12.92 18.50 -4.26
CA PRO A 13 -12.63 19.45 -5.33
C PRO A 13 -12.54 20.89 -4.81
N ASP A 14 -11.78 21.75 -5.49
CA ASP A 14 -11.61 23.16 -5.13
C ASP A 14 -12.83 24.01 -5.52
N ARG A 15 -13.97 23.75 -4.89
CA ARG A 15 -15.24 24.44 -5.11
C ARG A 15 -16.08 24.48 -3.85
N ASP A 16 -17.15 25.26 -3.89
CA ASP A 16 -18.08 25.31 -2.77
C ASP A 16 -18.76 23.95 -2.56
N LEU A 17 -18.79 23.53 -1.30
CA LEU A 17 -19.32 22.24 -0.88
C LEU A 17 -20.72 22.42 -0.33
N ALA A 18 -21.57 21.40 -0.50
CA ALA A 18 -22.89 21.41 0.11
C ALA A 18 -22.79 21.57 1.64
N PRO A 19 -23.74 22.33 2.26
CA PRO A 19 -23.84 22.40 3.70
C PRO A 19 -23.91 21.00 4.32
N GLY A 20 -23.14 20.74 5.37
CA GLY A 20 -23.11 19.47 6.08
C GLY A 20 -22.19 18.38 5.52
N LEU A 21 -21.60 18.54 4.32
CA LEU A 21 -20.67 17.52 3.77
C LEU A 21 -19.45 17.32 4.70
N LEU A 22 -18.85 18.41 5.17
CA LEU A 22 -17.72 18.35 6.11
C LEU A 22 -18.13 17.79 7.48
N ASP A 23 -19.36 18.06 7.92
CA ASP A 23 -19.87 17.54 9.19
C ASP A 23 -20.13 16.03 9.10
N GLY A 24 -20.65 15.54 7.97
CA GLY A 24 -20.75 14.09 7.71
C GLY A 24 -19.40 13.38 7.69
N LEU A 25 -18.35 14.03 7.18
CA LEU A 25 -16.98 13.51 7.26
C LEU A 25 -16.44 13.50 8.69
N ARG A 26 -16.73 14.53 9.49
CA ARG A 26 -16.40 14.59 10.93
C ARG A 26 -17.11 13.51 11.72
N ASP A 27 -18.37 13.23 11.41
CA ASP A 27 -19.13 12.17 12.06
C ASP A 27 -18.59 10.78 11.70
N THR A 28 -18.11 10.59 10.47
CA THR A 28 -17.48 9.35 10.01
C THR A 28 -16.17 9.05 10.75
N ALA A 29 -15.48 10.07 11.24
CA ALA A 29 -14.21 9.95 11.96
C ALA A 29 -14.36 9.61 13.46
N ARG A 30 -15.53 9.84 14.07
CA ARG A 30 -15.65 9.77 15.54
C ARG A 30 -15.23 8.39 16.09
N PRO A 31 -14.43 8.37 17.19
CA PRO A 31 -14.04 9.50 18.04
C PRO A 31 -12.74 10.23 17.61
N ALA A 32 -12.15 9.92 16.45
CA ALA A 32 -10.89 10.53 16.02
C ALA A 32 -11.05 12.01 15.62
N VAL A 33 -9.98 12.78 15.79
CA VAL A 33 -9.90 14.17 15.33
C VAL A 33 -9.68 14.20 13.82
N VAL A 34 -10.51 14.95 13.10
CA VAL A 34 -10.36 15.17 11.67
C VAL A 34 -9.31 16.23 11.38
N ARG A 35 -8.39 15.90 10.48
CA ARG A 35 -7.41 16.82 9.90
C ARG A 35 -7.95 17.37 8.59
N VAL A 36 -7.65 18.63 8.32
CA VAL A 36 -8.00 19.30 7.07
C VAL A 36 -6.74 19.95 6.50
N VAL A 37 -6.42 19.61 5.25
CA VAL A 37 -5.39 20.29 4.45
C VAL A 37 -6.10 21.12 3.39
N PRO A 38 -5.82 22.42 3.25
CA PRO A 38 -6.51 23.27 2.28
C PRO A 38 -5.86 23.25 0.89
N HIS A 39 -6.67 23.56 -0.11
CA HIS A 39 -6.24 24.04 -1.42
C HIS A 39 -5.47 25.37 -1.31
N ALA A 40 -4.93 25.84 -2.43
CA ALA A 40 -4.38 27.20 -2.51
C ALA A 40 -5.44 28.29 -2.29
N SER A 41 -6.69 28.02 -2.70
CA SER A 41 -7.85 28.88 -2.45
C SER A 41 -8.25 29.01 -0.98
N GLY A 42 -7.70 28.16 -0.10
CA GLY A 42 -8.14 28.02 1.29
C GLY A 42 -9.32 27.07 1.49
N ARG A 43 -9.97 26.59 0.42
CA ARG A 43 -11.03 25.58 0.52
C ARG A 43 -10.47 24.22 0.99
N PRO A 44 -11.25 23.37 1.67
CA PRO A 44 -10.78 22.05 2.08
C PRO A 44 -10.38 21.17 0.89
N TRP A 45 -9.18 20.59 0.93
CA TRP A 45 -8.67 19.67 -0.08
C TRP A 45 -8.63 18.23 0.44
N LEU A 46 -7.86 17.97 1.48
CA LEU A 46 -7.78 16.66 2.12
C LEU A 46 -8.47 16.72 3.48
N VAL A 47 -9.38 15.79 3.72
CA VAL A 47 -10.11 15.66 4.99
C VAL A 47 -10.03 14.21 5.46
N GLY A 48 -9.66 13.98 6.71
CA GLY A 48 -9.69 12.63 7.27
C GLY A 48 -8.86 12.46 8.54
N CYS A 49 -8.47 11.23 8.81
CA CYS A 49 -7.73 10.87 10.03
C CYS A 49 -6.52 10.03 9.64
N TRP A 50 -5.34 10.44 10.08
CA TRP A 50 -4.09 9.73 9.86
C TRP A 50 -3.05 10.20 10.89
N PRO A 51 -2.13 9.33 11.32
CA PRO A 51 -1.00 9.73 12.14
C PRO A 51 -0.02 10.60 11.33
N ASP A 52 0.82 11.39 12.00
CA ASP A 52 1.68 12.37 11.34
C ASP A 52 2.68 11.75 10.36
N GLU A 53 3.15 10.54 10.65
CA GLU A 53 4.09 9.82 9.78
C GLU A 53 3.44 9.22 8.52
N GLU A 54 2.11 9.12 8.45
CA GLU A 54 1.43 8.45 7.32
C GLU A 54 1.23 9.38 6.12
N LEU A 55 1.26 10.70 6.32
CA LEU A 55 1.05 11.67 5.24
C LEU A 55 2.07 12.79 5.30
N THR A 56 2.89 12.88 4.26
CA THR A 56 3.82 14.00 4.05
C THR A 56 3.22 14.95 3.02
N ALA A 57 3.06 16.22 3.38
CA ALA A 57 2.52 17.26 2.49
C ALA A 57 3.45 18.47 2.38
N CYS A 58 3.43 19.13 1.24
CA CYS A 58 4.12 20.39 1.00
C CYS A 58 3.22 21.35 0.20
N ALA A 59 3.51 22.65 0.34
CA ALA A 59 2.79 23.73 -0.32
C ALA A 59 3.80 24.70 -0.95
N ILE A 60 3.66 24.97 -2.25
CA ILE A 60 4.52 25.87 -3.02
C ILE A 60 3.64 26.70 -3.95
N GLY A 61 3.44 27.98 -3.64
CA GLY A 61 2.51 28.84 -4.41
C GLY A 61 1.12 28.21 -4.48
N ASP A 62 0.65 27.94 -5.71
CA ASP A 62 -0.64 27.29 -5.98
C ASP A 62 -0.60 25.75 -5.98
N VAL A 63 0.58 25.17 -5.78
CA VAL A 63 0.79 23.72 -5.71
C VAL A 63 0.61 23.25 -4.28
N ARG A 64 -0.21 22.24 -4.09
CA ARG A 64 -0.26 21.38 -2.91
C ARG A 64 0.08 19.97 -3.38
N LEU A 65 1.04 19.33 -2.72
CA LEU A 65 1.44 17.96 -3.04
C LEU A 65 1.55 17.17 -1.74
N ALA A 66 0.90 16.03 -1.69
CA ALA A 66 0.96 15.11 -0.57
C ALA A 66 1.18 13.67 -1.04
N VAL A 67 1.93 12.95 -0.23
CA VAL A 67 2.19 11.52 -0.37
C VAL A 67 1.69 10.83 0.90
N ALA A 68 0.82 9.84 0.74
CA ALA A 68 0.27 9.08 1.86
C ALA A 68 0.70 7.62 1.80
N GLY A 69 1.39 7.13 2.84
CA GLY A 69 1.97 5.80 2.92
C GLY A 69 3.50 5.77 2.79
N THR A 70 4.05 4.57 2.64
CA THR A 70 5.50 4.34 2.60
C THR A 70 6.09 4.85 1.29
N CYS A 71 6.89 5.91 1.31
CA CYS A 71 7.53 6.51 0.15
C CYS A 71 9.02 6.75 0.40
N SER A 72 9.84 6.57 -0.62
CA SER A 72 11.29 6.81 -0.55
C SER A 72 11.70 8.28 -0.54
N LEU A 73 10.79 9.19 -0.90
CA LEU A 73 11.08 10.62 -0.92
C LEU A 73 10.96 11.20 0.48
N GLU A 74 12.01 11.85 0.93
CA GLU A 74 11.97 12.64 2.17
C GLU A 74 11.20 13.95 1.98
N PRO A 75 10.68 14.57 3.06
CA PRO A 75 9.90 15.81 2.95
C PRO A 75 10.62 16.95 2.22
N ALA A 76 11.92 17.10 2.42
CA ALA A 76 12.73 18.12 1.75
C ALA A 76 12.85 17.86 0.24
N GLU A 77 13.03 16.60 -0.15
CA GLU A 77 13.09 16.20 -1.56
C GLU A 77 11.74 16.34 -2.24
N LEU A 78 10.65 15.94 -1.57
CA LEU A 78 9.28 16.14 -2.06
C LEU A 78 9.01 17.63 -2.33
N THR A 79 9.42 18.50 -1.41
CA THR A 79 9.28 19.95 -1.53
C THR A 79 10.12 20.51 -2.69
N ALA A 80 11.36 20.05 -2.84
CA ALA A 80 12.23 20.47 -3.93
C ALA A 80 11.67 20.07 -5.31
N ARG A 81 11.15 18.85 -5.41
CA ARG A 81 10.48 18.32 -6.61
C ARG A 81 9.18 19.08 -6.92
N ALA A 82 8.37 19.39 -5.90
CA ALA A 82 7.11 20.12 -6.08
C ALA A 82 7.28 21.49 -6.77
N ARG A 83 8.44 22.14 -6.66
CA ARG A 83 8.75 23.41 -7.37
C ARG A 83 8.77 23.29 -8.90
N GLN A 84 8.87 22.07 -9.43
CA GLN A 84 8.88 21.78 -10.87
C GLN A 84 7.47 21.55 -11.44
N ILE A 85 6.45 21.55 -10.57
CA ILE A 85 5.06 21.30 -10.95
C ILE A 85 4.39 22.65 -11.24
N SER A 86 3.83 22.77 -12.45
CA SER A 86 2.98 23.90 -12.85
C SER A 86 1.63 23.43 -13.40
N ASP A 87 1.54 22.15 -13.77
CA ASP A 87 0.32 21.49 -14.23
C ASP A 87 0.27 20.05 -13.68
N THR A 88 -0.93 19.48 -13.61
CA THR A 88 -1.15 18.09 -13.17
C THR A 88 -0.39 17.07 -14.04
N ALA A 89 -0.09 17.38 -15.30
CA ALA A 89 0.69 16.51 -16.16
C ALA A 89 2.16 16.34 -15.76
N HIS A 90 2.72 17.27 -14.96
CA HIS A 90 4.10 17.20 -14.48
C HIS A 90 4.27 16.28 -13.26
N ILE A 91 3.17 15.87 -12.60
CA ILE A 91 3.24 15.15 -11.32
C ILE A 91 4.05 13.84 -11.44
N GLU A 92 3.72 12.99 -12.40
CA GLU A 92 4.36 11.69 -12.53
C GLU A 92 5.81 11.78 -13.04
N PRO A 93 6.15 12.62 -14.05
CA PRO A 93 7.54 12.87 -14.41
C PRO A 93 8.40 13.37 -13.23
N VAL A 94 7.89 14.32 -12.44
CA VAL A 94 8.60 14.92 -11.29
C VAL A 94 8.82 13.89 -10.16
N LEU A 95 7.88 12.98 -9.97
CA LEU A 95 7.96 11.91 -8.98
C LEU A 95 8.65 10.65 -9.50
N SER A 96 9.19 10.66 -10.72
CA SER A 96 9.93 9.55 -11.29
C SER A 96 11.10 9.13 -10.38
N GLY A 97 11.31 7.82 -10.26
CA GLY A 97 12.31 7.21 -9.37
C GLY A 97 11.87 7.05 -7.91
N ALA A 98 10.77 7.69 -7.49
CA ALA A 98 10.19 7.42 -6.17
C ALA A 98 9.68 5.98 -6.10
N HIS A 99 9.96 5.28 -5.00
CA HIS A 99 9.55 3.90 -4.79
C HIS A 99 8.88 3.73 -3.42
N GLY A 100 8.02 2.71 -3.29
CA GLY A 100 7.25 2.47 -2.09
C GLY A 100 5.83 1.99 -2.36
N CYS A 101 4.96 2.15 -1.36
CA CYS A 101 3.53 1.82 -1.44
C CYS A 101 2.71 2.99 -0.87
N PHE A 102 2.40 3.95 -1.74
CA PHE A 102 1.82 5.23 -1.36
C PHE A 102 0.81 5.76 -2.39
N HIS A 103 -0.09 6.61 -1.92
CA HIS A 103 -0.92 7.48 -2.74
C HIS A 103 -0.16 8.76 -3.10
N VAL A 104 -0.45 9.34 -4.27
CA VAL A 104 -0.09 10.73 -4.58
C VAL A 104 -1.35 11.54 -4.72
N LEU A 105 -1.35 12.66 -4.04
CA LEU A 105 -2.44 13.62 -3.97
C LEU A 105 -1.83 14.96 -4.36
N ALA A 106 -2.35 15.63 -5.38
CA ALA A 106 -1.98 16.99 -5.69
C ALA A 106 -3.20 17.87 -5.92
N SER A 107 -3.04 19.16 -5.65
CA SER A 107 -3.92 20.24 -6.10
C SER A 107 -3.04 21.29 -6.75
N VAL A 108 -3.27 21.59 -8.03
CA VAL A 108 -2.51 22.55 -8.84
C VAL A 108 -3.50 23.54 -9.44
N ALA A 109 -3.47 24.80 -9.00
CA ALA A 109 -4.41 25.83 -9.47
C ALA A 109 -5.89 25.38 -9.41
N GLY A 110 -6.27 24.66 -8.35
CA GLY A 110 -7.61 24.10 -8.14
C GLY A 110 -7.90 22.77 -8.85
N HIS A 111 -7.04 22.34 -9.78
CA HIS A 111 -7.14 21.01 -10.38
C HIS A 111 -6.53 19.96 -9.46
N THR A 112 -7.33 18.97 -9.08
CA THR A 112 -6.92 17.89 -8.20
C THR A 112 -6.48 16.68 -9.02
N TYR A 113 -5.36 16.07 -8.63
CA TYR A 113 -4.86 14.80 -9.17
C TYR A 113 -4.68 13.81 -8.01
N VAL A 114 -5.22 12.61 -8.15
CA VAL A 114 -5.18 11.58 -7.10
C VAL A 114 -4.88 10.23 -7.74
N ARG A 115 -3.86 9.53 -7.26
CA ARG A 115 -3.59 8.16 -7.70
C ARG A 115 -3.14 7.25 -6.57
N GLY A 116 -3.52 5.98 -6.73
CA GLY A 116 -3.11 4.87 -5.88
C GLY A 116 -1.81 4.23 -6.34
N SER A 117 -1.52 3.02 -5.85
CA SER A 117 -0.39 2.23 -6.36
C SER A 117 -0.77 1.53 -7.66
N PHE A 118 0.21 1.26 -8.53
CA PHE A 118 -0.05 0.54 -9.79
C PHE A 118 -0.54 -0.89 -9.54
N SER A 119 -0.15 -1.48 -8.41
CA SER A 119 -0.53 -2.83 -7.98
C SER A 119 -1.94 -2.93 -7.38
N GLY A 120 -2.61 -1.81 -7.10
CA GLY A 120 -3.89 -1.80 -6.42
C GLY A 120 -3.83 -2.07 -4.91
N GLN A 121 -2.63 -2.07 -4.30
CA GLN A 121 -2.48 -2.13 -2.84
C GLN A 121 -2.97 -0.85 -2.14
N ARG A 122 -2.73 0.31 -2.77
CA ARG A 122 -3.31 1.59 -2.35
C ARG A 122 -4.45 1.91 -3.30
N ARG A 123 -5.66 1.47 -2.96
CA ARG A 123 -6.87 1.69 -3.77
C ARG A 123 -7.41 3.10 -3.58
N LEU A 124 -8.21 3.52 -4.55
CA LEU A 124 -9.00 4.73 -4.52
C LEU A 124 -10.41 4.42 -4.98
N TYR A 125 -11.36 5.17 -4.43
CA TYR A 125 -12.77 5.08 -4.75
C TYR A 125 -13.30 6.49 -4.96
N ARG A 126 -14.36 6.63 -5.73
CA ARG A 126 -15.08 7.89 -5.92
C ARG A 126 -16.57 7.69 -5.74
N ALA A 127 -17.26 8.76 -5.36
CA ALA A 127 -18.71 8.80 -5.27
C ALA A 127 -19.18 10.25 -5.44
N GLU A 128 -20.45 10.43 -5.80
CA GLU A 128 -21.12 11.72 -5.73
C GLU A 128 -21.64 11.95 -4.30
N ALA A 129 -21.23 13.05 -3.67
CA ALA A 129 -21.67 13.42 -2.33
C ALA A 129 -21.93 14.92 -2.27
N GLY A 130 -23.16 15.32 -1.90
CA GLY A 130 -23.52 16.75 -1.83
C GLY A 130 -23.39 17.48 -3.17
N GLY A 131 -23.67 16.80 -4.29
CA GLY A 131 -23.59 17.38 -5.64
C GLY A 131 -22.18 17.59 -6.18
N VAL A 132 -21.16 17.00 -5.54
CA VAL A 132 -19.78 17.00 -6.04
C VAL A 132 -19.18 15.60 -6.00
N THR A 133 -18.29 15.30 -6.95
CA THR A 133 -17.49 14.09 -6.91
C THR A 133 -16.39 14.21 -5.87
N VAL A 134 -16.33 13.23 -4.97
CA VAL A 134 -15.27 13.11 -3.96
C VAL A 134 -14.50 11.81 -4.17
N CYS A 135 -13.26 11.76 -3.70
CA CYS A 135 -12.41 10.57 -3.79
C CYS A 135 -11.92 10.14 -2.41
N ALA A 136 -11.81 8.84 -2.12
CA ALA A 136 -11.28 8.35 -0.85
C ALA A 136 -10.37 7.14 -1.04
N ASP A 137 -9.48 6.88 -0.08
CA ASP A 137 -8.71 5.63 -0.03
C ASP A 137 -9.57 4.42 0.35
N GLN A 138 -10.76 4.65 0.93
CA GLN A 138 -11.64 3.61 1.43
C GLN A 138 -13.09 3.78 0.98
N ALA A 139 -13.60 2.76 0.30
CA ALA A 139 -14.98 2.70 -0.17
C ALA A 139 -16.00 2.82 0.98
N ARG A 140 -15.71 2.23 2.16
CA ARG A 140 -16.60 2.31 3.33
C ARG A 140 -16.82 3.74 3.84
N VAL A 141 -15.86 4.64 3.64
CA VAL A 141 -15.97 6.04 4.05
C VAL A 141 -16.96 6.74 3.14
N LEU A 142 -16.83 6.54 1.83
CA LEU A 142 -17.79 7.07 0.86
C LEU A 142 -19.18 6.47 1.03
N ALA A 143 -19.26 5.17 1.33
CA ALA A 143 -20.54 4.51 1.57
C ALA A 143 -21.26 5.08 2.80
N ARG A 144 -20.53 5.33 3.90
CA ARG A 144 -21.10 6.01 5.08
C ARG A 144 -21.54 7.43 4.75
N LEU A 145 -20.72 8.18 4.02
CA LEU A 145 -20.99 9.57 3.65
C LEU A 145 -22.22 9.71 2.76
N THR A 146 -22.46 8.73 1.89
CA THR A 146 -23.57 8.72 0.91
C THR A 146 -24.75 7.86 1.33
N ALA A 147 -24.71 7.26 2.52
CA ALA A 147 -25.64 6.24 2.98
C ALA A 147 -25.85 5.10 1.95
N ALA A 148 -24.78 4.71 1.24
CA ALA A 148 -24.84 3.71 0.19
C ALA A 148 -25.15 2.31 0.73
N GLU A 149 -26.06 1.63 0.03
CA GLU A 149 -26.35 0.23 0.26
C GLU A 149 -25.25 -0.68 -0.28
N LEU A 150 -25.14 -1.87 0.32
CA LEU A 150 -24.28 -2.92 -0.21
C LEU A 150 -24.80 -3.41 -1.56
N ASP A 151 -23.90 -3.60 -2.52
CA ASP A 151 -24.22 -4.29 -3.76
C ASP A 151 -24.22 -5.80 -3.51
N THR A 152 -25.41 -6.39 -3.43
CA THR A 152 -25.61 -7.82 -3.18
C THR A 152 -25.00 -8.71 -4.27
N ALA A 153 -24.90 -8.24 -5.51
CA ALA A 153 -24.24 -8.99 -6.58
C ALA A 153 -22.72 -9.01 -6.39
N GLN A 154 -22.13 -7.86 -6.04
CA GLN A 154 -20.70 -7.76 -5.71
C GLN A 154 -20.34 -8.55 -4.45
N LEU A 155 -21.24 -8.59 -3.47
CA LEU A 155 -21.10 -9.44 -2.29
C LEU A 155 -21.16 -10.92 -2.67
N ALA A 156 -22.20 -11.34 -3.39
CA ALA A 156 -22.39 -12.73 -3.79
C ALA A 156 -21.16 -13.25 -4.55
N LEU A 157 -20.66 -12.49 -5.52
CA LEU A 157 -19.44 -12.82 -6.28
C LEU A 157 -18.22 -13.10 -5.39
N ARG A 158 -18.08 -12.38 -4.27
CA ARG A 158 -16.95 -12.54 -3.32
C ARG A 158 -17.16 -13.67 -2.31
N LEU A 159 -18.40 -14.10 -2.10
CA LEU A 159 -18.72 -15.20 -1.19
C LEU A 159 -18.76 -16.56 -1.91
N THR A 160 -18.99 -16.59 -3.21
CA THR A 160 -19.23 -17.84 -3.96
C THR A 160 -18.00 -18.46 -4.59
N GLY A 161 -16.86 -17.76 -4.65
CA GLY A 161 -15.66 -18.27 -5.32
C GLY A 161 -14.39 -18.09 -4.50
N ASP A 162 -13.43 -19.01 -4.66
CA ASP A 162 -12.09 -18.91 -4.05
C ASP A 162 -11.33 -17.66 -4.52
N THR A 163 -11.65 -17.18 -5.74
CA THR A 163 -11.17 -15.91 -6.28
C THR A 163 -12.25 -15.25 -7.13
N VAL A 164 -12.31 -13.91 -7.10
CA VAL A 164 -13.17 -13.14 -8.01
C VAL A 164 -12.41 -12.90 -9.32
N PRO A 165 -12.99 -13.20 -10.49
CA PRO A 165 -12.30 -13.01 -11.75
C PRO A 165 -12.04 -11.52 -12.02
N HIS A 166 -10.92 -11.24 -12.69
CA HIS A 166 -10.68 -9.93 -13.26
C HIS A 166 -11.67 -9.66 -14.42
N PRO A 167 -12.23 -8.44 -14.56
CA PRO A 167 -12.02 -7.24 -13.74
C PRO A 167 -13.02 -7.08 -12.58
N LEU A 168 -13.93 -8.03 -12.36
CA LEU A 168 -14.97 -7.94 -11.33
C LEU A 168 -14.41 -7.79 -9.91
N ALA A 169 -13.23 -8.35 -9.65
CA ALA A 169 -12.49 -8.18 -8.40
C ALA A 169 -12.20 -6.71 -8.06
N TRP A 170 -12.14 -5.84 -9.08
CA TRP A 170 -11.81 -4.43 -8.94
C TRP A 170 -13.02 -3.54 -8.71
N GLY A 171 -14.25 -4.06 -8.73
CA GLY A 171 -15.43 -3.29 -8.31
C GLY A 171 -15.40 -2.92 -6.82
N ALA A 172 -16.18 -1.91 -6.43
CA ALA A 172 -16.48 -1.64 -5.03
C ALA A 172 -17.61 -2.55 -4.53
N LEU A 173 -17.78 -2.64 -3.21
CA LEU A 173 -18.84 -3.42 -2.57
C LEU A 173 -20.16 -2.66 -2.40
N TRP A 174 -20.17 -1.35 -2.65
CA TRP A 174 -21.32 -0.47 -2.39
C TRP A 174 -21.84 0.14 -3.67
N ARG A 175 -23.17 0.27 -3.77
CA ARG A 175 -23.82 0.93 -4.89
C ARG A 175 -23.51 2.43 -4.88
N GLY A 176 -23.25 3.02 -6.04
CA GLY A 176 -22.90 4.44 -6.16
C GLY A 176 -21.47 4.79 -5.70
N VAL A 177 -20.66 3.79 -5.34
CA VAL A 177 -19.23 3.95 -5.08
C VAL A 177 -18.46 3.25 -6.20
N ASP A 178 -17.70 4.01 -6.99
CA ASP A 178 -16.88 3.47 -8.06
C ASP A 178 -15.44 3.29 -7.59
N ALA A 179 -14.81 2.17 -7.94
CA ALA A 179 -13.37 2.02 -7.75
C ALA A 179 -12.58 2.68 -8.90
N VAL A 180 -11.51 3.38 -8.54
CA VAL A 180 -10.52 3.83 -9.53
C VAL A 180 -9.60 2.66 -9.86
N LEU A 181 -9.42 2.39 -11.15
CA LEU A 181 -8.61 1.28 -11.63
C LEU A 181 -7.12 1.45 -11.24
N PRO A 182 -6.43 0.38 -10.81
CA PRO A 182 -4.98 0.43 -10.62
C PRO A 182 -4.24 0.94 -11.87
N GLY A 183 -3.15 1.68 -11.67
CA GLY A 183 -2.39 2.31 -12.77
C GLY A 183 -3.09 3.50 -13.44
N THR A 184 -4.25 3.92 -12.90
CA THR A 184 -5.02 5.08 -13.34
C THR A 184 -5.09 6.12 -12.22
N ALA A 185 -5.08 7.39 -12.61
CA ALA A 185 -5.22 8.55 -11.75
C ALA A 185 -6.60 9.16 -11.98
N LEU A 186 -7.18 9.73 -10.93
CA LEU A 186 -8.40 10.51 -10.95
C LEU A 186 -8.03 11.98 -10.97
N GLU A 187 -8.61 12.73 -11.90
CA GLU A 187 -8.47 14.17 -12.01
C GLU A 187 -9.85 14.82 -11.75
N LEU A 188 -9.90 15.77 -10.81
CA LEU A 188 -11.09 16.53 -10.48
C LEU A 188 -10.84 18.01 -10.79
N ALA A 189 -11.63 18.57 -11.71
CA ALA A 189 -11.57 19.99 -12.04
C ALA A 189 -12.44 20.82 -11.07
N PRO A 190 -12.12 22.10 -10.82
CA PRO A 190 -12.99 23.01 -10.06
C PRO A 190 -14.42 23.09 -10.60
N GLY A 191 -14.57 22.99 -11.94
CA GLY A 191 -15.88 22.96 -12.62
C GLY A 191 -16.72 21.72 -12.34
N GLY A 192 -16.18 20.70 -11.68
CA GLY A 192 -16.85 19.42 -11.39
C GLY A 192 -16.63 18.35 -12.46
N GLU A 193 -15.83 18.65 -13.49
CA GLU A 193 -15.45 17.64 -14.46
C GLU A 193 -14.52 16.60 -13.81
N VAL A 194 -14.81 15.34 -14.09
CA VAL A 194 -14.07 14.19 -13.60
C VAL A 194 -13.46 13.44 -14.77
N ARG A 195 -12.15 13.23 -14.73
CA ARG A 195 -11.43 12.47 -15.74
C ARG A 195 -10.58 11.40 -15.08
N THR A 196 -10.29 10.36 -15.83
CA THR A 196 -9.32 9.34 -15.43
C THR A 196 -8.20 9.27 -16.44
N ARG A 197 -6.96 9.28 -15.97
CA ARG A 197 -5.77 9.24 -16.82
C ARG A 197 -4.88 8.07 -16.43
N ARG A 198 -4.46 7.26 -17.40
CA ARG A 198 -3.48 6.20 -17.15
C ARG A 198 -2.11 6.84 -16.88
N TRP A 199 -1.57 6.62 -15.68
CA TRP A 199 -0.27 7.16 -15.28
C TRP A 199 0.86 6.12 -15.39
N TRP A 200 0.50 4.83 -15.38
CA TRP A 200 1.47 3.74 -15.45
C TRP A 200 1.15 2.77 -16.59
N ARG A 201 2.21 2.27 -17.24
CA ARG A 201 2.16 1.15 -18.17
C ARG A 201 3.32 0.21 -17.86
N PRO A 202 3.13 -1.12 -17.98
CA PRO A 202 4.25 -2.04 -17.92
C PRO A 202 5.30 -1.64 -18.97
N PRO A 203 6.58 -1.51 -18.60
CA PRO A 203 7.64 -1.28 -19.57
C PRO A 203 7.86 -2.54 -20.42
N ALA A 204 8.51 -2.39 -21.58
CA ALA A 204 8.94 -3.52 -22.38
C ALA A 204 10.02 -4.33 -21.64
N ALA A 205 10.00 -5.66 -21.82
CA ALA A 205 10.94 -6.58 -21.19
C ALA A 205 12.21 -6.72 -22.03
N GLU A 206 13.04 -5.67 -22.04
CA GLU A 206 14.20 -5.55 -22.94
C GLU A 206 15.55 -5.79 -22.25
N LEU A 207 15.58 -5.85 -20.91
CA LEU A 207 16.82 -5.99 -20.15
C LEU A 207 17.36 -7.43 -20.22
N PRO A 208 18.68 -7.62 -20.46
CA PRO A 208 19.32 -8.91 -20.30
C PRO A 208 19.14 -9.48 -18.88
N LEU A 209 19.03 -10.80 -18.76
CA LEU A 209 18.72 -11.48 -17.50
C LEU A 209 19.67 -11.09 -16.35
N GLY A 210 20.98 -10.97 -16.62
CA GLY A 210 21.98 -10.61 -15.61
C GLY A 210 21.76 -9.19 -15.05
N GLU A 211 21.45 -8.23 -15.92
CA GLU A 211 21.15 -6.85 -15.53
C GLU A 211 19.81 -6.77 -14.78
N ALA A 212 18.78 -7.45 -15.29
CA ALA A 212 17.47 -7.53 -14.66
C ALA A 212 17.56 -8.14 -13.25
N ALA A 213 18.35 -9.21 -13.07
CA ALA A 213 18.54 -9.86 -11.78
C ALA A 213 19.24 -8.95 -10.75
N ALA A 214 20.30 -8.25 -11.17
CA ALA A 214 20.99 -7.29 -10.31
C ALA A 214 20.08 -6.12 -9.91
N GLY A 215 19.31 -5.59 -10.87
CA GLY A 215 18.33 -4.53 -10.65
C GLY A 215 17.20 -4.95 -9.71
N LEU A 216 16.67 -6.17 -9.87
CA LEU A 216 15.65 -6.74 -9.00
C LEU A 216 16.15 -6.88 -7.56
N ARG A 217 17.36 -7.44 -7.37
CA ARG A 217 17.96 -7.55 -6.03
C ARG A 217 18.07 -6.18 -5.36
N ALA A 218 18.62 -5.18 -6.05
CA ALA A 218 18.77 -3.84 -5.50
C ALA A 218 17.42 -3.18 -5.18
N ALA A 219 16.39 -3.42 -6.01
CA ALA A 219 15.04 -2.92 -5.76
C ALA A 219 14.38 -3.59 -4.53
N LEU A 220 14.57 -4.90 -4.35
CA LEU A 220 14.10 -5.62 -3.17
C LEU A 220 14.78 -5.13 -1.89
N GLU A 221 16.11 -4.98 -1.90
CA GLU A 221 16.87 -4.45 -0.77
C GLU A 221 16.38 -3.05 -0.38
N ARG A 222 16.19 -2.14 -1.35
CA ARG A 222 15.61 -0.81 -1.07
C ARG A 222 14.19 -0.88 -0.52
N ALA A 223 13.34 -1.75 -1.07
CA ALA A 223 11.96 -1.88 -0.62
C ALA A 223 11.86 -2.40 0.82
N VAL A 224 12.76 -3.30 1.22
CA VAL A 224 12.89 -3.82 2.58
C VAL A 224 13.46 -2.75 3.51
N ALA A 225 14.56 -2.08 3.12
CA ALA A 225 15.16 -1.00 3.90
C ALA A 225 14.16 0.13 4.19
N LEU A 226 13.26 0.42 3.25
CA LEU A 226 12.21 1.43 3.43
C LEU A 226 11.13 1.04 4.48
N ARG A 227 11.05 -0.25 4.85
CA ARG A 227 10.02 -0.79 5.76
C ARG A 227 10.57 -1.25 7.09
N VAL A 228 11.89 -1.33 7.25
CA VAL A 228 12.51 -1.85 8.44
C VAL A 228 13.39 -0.80 9.09
N ARG A 229 13.21 -0.62 10.40
CA ARG A 229 14.09 0.20 11.23
C ARG A 229 15.16 -0.70 11.87
N PRO A 230 16.41 -0.22 12.04
CA PRO A 230 17.50 -1.02 12.60
C PRO A 230 17.20 -1.66 13.96
N ASP A 231 16.40 -1.00 14.80
CA ASP A 231 16.11 -1.42 16.18
C ASP A 231 14.72 -2.06 16.35
N GLU A 232 14.04 -2.38 15.24
CA GLU A 232 12.69 -2.97 15.27
C GLU A 232 12.73 -4.49 15.06
N VAL A 233 11.96 -5.21 15.88
CA VAL A 233 11.75 -6.64 15.68
C VAL A 233 10.77 -6.84 14.54
N VAL A 234 11.26 -7.38 13.42
CA VAL A 234 10.44 -7.68 12.24
C VAL A 234 10.00 -9.15 12.27
N GLY A 235 8.71 -9.38 12.07
CA GLY A 235 8.14 -10.70 11.81
C GLY A 235 8.09 -11.01 10.32
N ALA A 236 8.31 -12.27 9.95
CA ALA A 236 8.17 -12.73 8.57
C ALA A 236 7.42 -14.08 8.52
N ASP A 237 6.48 -14.19 7.58
CA ASP A 237 5.79 -15.44 7.29
C ASP A 237 6.59 -16.25 6.26
N LEU A 238 7.12 -17.40 6.67
CA LEU A 238 8.02 -18.23 5.88
C LEU A 238 7.28 -19.49 5.43
N SER A 239 6.88 -19.49 4.16
CA SER A 239 6.25 -20.66 3.51
C SER A 239 7.27 -21.76 3.14
N GLY A 240 8.57 -21.44 3.16
CA GLY A 240 9.63 -22.28 2.58
C GLY A 240 9.78 -22.12 1.06
N GLY A 241 9.00 -21.24 0.43
CA GLY A 241 9.14 -20.86 -0.98
C GLY A 241 10.27 -19.86 -1.24
N MET A 242 10.59 -19.67 -2.52
CA MET A 242 11.62 -18.73 -2.97
C MET A 242 11.30 -17.28 -2.58
N ASP A 243 10.04 -16.88 -2.65
CA ASP A 243 9.63 -15.49 -2.44
C ASP A 243 9.89 -15.01 -1.00
N SER A 244 9.29 -15.71 -0.02
CA SER A 244 9.45 -15.36 1.40
C SER A 244 10.90 -15.50 1.86
N THR A 245 11.63 -16.48 1.31
CA THR A 245 13.07 -16.66 1.61
C THR A 245 13.89 -15.48 1.08
N SER A 246 13.64 -15.07 -0.16
CA SER A 246 14.35 -13.95 -0.79
C SER A 246 14.15 -12.64 -0.02
N LEU A 247 12.92 -12.37 0.44
CA LEU A 247 12.62 -11.20 1.27
C LEU A 247 13.36 -11.22 2.62
N CYS A 248 13.38 -12.36 3.29
CA CYS A 248 14.13 -12.51 4.56
C CYS A 248 15.64 -12.34 4.36
N THR A 249 16.20 -12.85 3.26
CA THR A 249 17.62 -12.67 2.95
C THR A 249 17.97 -11.21 2.63
N ALA A 250 17.10 -10.48 1.92
CA ALA A 250 17.31 -9.06 1.62
C ALA A 250 17.28 -8.18 2.87
N TRP A 251 16.57 -8.60 3.92
CA TRP A 251 16.53 -7.91 5.20
C TRP A 251 17.80 -8.10 6.05
N CYS A 252 18.47 -9.25 5.96
CA CYS A 252 19.61 -9.59 6.81
C CYS A 252 20.93 -9.59 6.02
N PRO A 253 21.46 -8.42 5.59
CA PRO A 253 22.68 -8.36 4.80
C PRO A 253 23.97 -8.53 5.63
N ARG A 254 23.91 -8.75 6.96
CA ARG A 254 25.12 -8.87 7.82
C ARG A 254 25.03 -10.00 8.86
N PRO A 255 26.14 -10.72 9.13
CA PRO A 255 26.21 -11.80 10.12
C PRO A 255 26.11 -11.36 11.59
N SER A 256 25.91 -10.07 11.88
CA SER A 256 25.89 -9.51 13.25
C SER A 256 24.50 -9.25 13.83
N CYS A 257 23.41 -9.54 13.11
CA CYS A 257 22.07 -9.52 13.69
C CYS A 257 21.87 -10.78 14.57
N ALA A 258 22.25 -10.67 15.84
CA ALA A 258 22.25 -11.76 16.82
C ALA A 258 20.86 -12.22 17.30
N ALA A 259 19.79 -12.00 16.53
CA ALA A 259 18.49 -12.59 16.80
C ALA A 259 17.77 -12.90 15.47
N PRO A 260 17.59 -14.17 15.09
CA PRO A 260 16.79 -14.51 13.92
C PRO A 260 15.32 -14.15 14.15
N PRO A 261 14.55 -13.90 13.07
CA PRO A 261 13.13 -13.61 13.17
C PRO A 261 12.39 -14.75 13.88
N ARG A 262 11.40 -14.41 14.72
CA ARG A 262 10.53 -15.41 15.36
C ARG A 262 9.73 -16.13 14.28
N THR A 263 9.94 -17.43 14.15
CA THR A 263 9.24 -18.30 13.19
C THR A 263 7.97 -18.88 13.81
N THR A 264 6.83 -18.66 13.18
CA THR A 264 5.63 -19.49 13.38
C THR A 264 5.56 -20.46 12.20
N SER A 265 5.91 -21.73 12.41
CA SER A 265 6.01 -22.71 11.33
C SER A 265 4.67 -23.37 11.03
N GLY A 266 4.27 -23.35 9.75
CA GLY A 266 3.30 -24.27 9.18
C GLY A 266 4.01 -25.56 8.72
N THR A 267 3.41 -26.70 9.04
CA THR A 267 3.91 -28.06 8.89
C THR A 267 4.07 -28.52 7.44
N ASN A 268 5.15 -28.17 6.74
CA ASN A 268 5.53 -28.79 5.46
C ASN A 268 7.05 -28.94 5.37
N GLY A 269 7.58 -30.13 5.07
CA GLY A 269 9.03 -30.47 5.10
C GLY A 269 9.99 -29.62 4.25
N ARG A 270 9.51 -28.60 3.52
CA ARG A 270 10.33 -27.60 2.82
C ARG A 270 10.89 -26.51 3.75
N THR A 271 10.27 -26.25 4.90
CA THR A 271 10.79 -25.28 5.90
C THR A 271 12.09 -25.73 6.56
N ALA A 272 12.38 -27.04 6.58
CA ALA A 272 13.64 -27.57 7.10
C ALA A 272 14.87 -27.10 6.29
N CYS A 273 14.77 -27.01 4.95
CA CYS A 273 15.87 -26.50 4.13
C CYS A 273 16.12 -24.99 4.32
N ALA A 274 15.07 -24.19 4.53
CA ALA A 274 15.21 -22.76 4.82
C ALA A 274 15.91 -22.50 6.16
N ALA A 275 15.61 -23.30 7.19
CA ALA A 275 16.33 -23.26 8.47
C ALA A 275 17.78 -23.76 8.32
N THR A 276 18.02 -24.80 7.53
CA THR A 276 19.36 -25.40 7.37
C THR A 276 20.33 -24.49 6.59
N GLY A 277 19.82 -23.74 5.59
CA GLY A 277 20.61 -22.72 4.88
C GLY A 277 21.06 -21.58 5.80
N ALA A 278 20.24 -21.21 6.79
CA ALA A 278 20.58 -20.22 7.81
C ALA A 278 21.50 -20.78 8.92
N LEU A 279 21.42 -22.08 9.21
CA LEU A 279 22.19 -22.76 10.27
C LEU A 279 23.57 -23.27 9.84
N SER A 280 23.92 -23.18 8.55
CA SER A 280 25.22 -23.62 8.03
C SER A 280 26.36 -22.61 8.26
N GLN A 281 26.08 -21.49 8.93
CA GLN A 281 27.08 -20.49 9.34
C GLN A 281 27.56 -20.79 10.78
N PRO A 282 28.87 -20.67 11.08
CA PRO A 282 29.39 -20.99 12.40
C PRO A 282 28.97 -19.91 13.43
N GLY A 283 27.96 -20.23 14.25
CA GLY A 283 27.42 -19.37 15.31
C GLY A 283 26.43 -20.12 16.23
N PRO A 284 26.11 -19.61 17.44
CA PRO A 284 25.45 -20.40 18.48
C PRO A 284 23.99 -20.74 18.16
N ARG A 285 23.56 -21.94 18.60
CA ARG A 285 22.24 -22.54 18.36
C ARG A 285 21.10 -21.73 18.98
N THR A 286 20.03 -21.52 18.22
CA THR A 286 18.74 -21.01 18.71
C THR A 286 17.89 -22.09 19.40
N PRO A 287 17.11 -21.76 20.44
CA PRO A 287 16.06 -22.63 20.96
C PRO A 287 14.80 -22.53 20.06
N ALA A 288 14.38 -23.67 19.50
CA ALA A 288 13.05 -23.82 18.91
C ALA A 288 12.04 -24.04 20.04
N TRP A 289 10.95 -23.27 20.08
CA TRP A 289 9.88 -23.49 21.06
C TRP A 289 8.74 -24.27 20.40
N TRP A 290 8.43 -25.44 20.97
CA TRP A 290 7.30 -26.28 20.59
C TRP A 290 6.28 -26.26 21.74
N PRO A 291 4.96 -26.13 21.48
CA PRO A 291 3.94 -26.29 22.51
C PRO A 291 3.97 -27.72 23.08
N PRO A 292 3.76 -27.89 24.40
CA PRO A 292 3.97 -29.18 25.08
C PRO A 292 3.03 -30.33 24.67
N ASP A 293 1.88 -30.05 24.02
CA ASP A 293 0.83 -31.06 23.79
C ASP A 293 0.51 -31.37 22.31
N TRP A 294 1.45 -31.14 21.38
CA TRP A 294 1.21 -31.46 19.96
C TRP A 294 1.68 -32.89 19.60
N PRO A 295 0.80 -33.78 19.10
CA PRO A 295 1.18 -35.15 18.79
C PRO A 295 2.08 -35.21 17.54
N MET A 296 3.37 -35.48 17.73
CA MET A 296 4.28 -35.85 16.64
C MET A 296 3.91 -37.25 16.13
N ARG A 297 3.34 -37.37 14.93
CA ARG A 297 3.47 -38.60 14.13
C ARG A 297 4.72 -38.47 13.27
N THR A 298 5.80 -39.08 13.73
CA THR A 298 7.00 -39.31 12.92
C THR A 298 6.77 -40.52 12.02
N HIS A 299 6.69 -40.30 10.71
CA HIS A 299 6.94 -41.34 9.71
C HIS A 299 8.21 -40.95 8.95
N CYS A 300 9.35 -41.40 9.49
CA CYS A 300 10.61 -41.47 8.78
C CYS A 300 11.22 -42.84 9.09
N ALA A 301 11.02 -43.80 8.20
CA ALA A 301 11.84 -45.00 8.12
C ALA A 301 11.87 -45.47 6.66
N GLU A 302 12.96 -45.16 5.96
CA GLU A 302 13.74 -46.16 5.20
C GLU A 302 15.00 -45.49 4.60
N PRO A 303 16.22 -45.99 4.92
CA PRO A 303 17.45 -45.52 4.31
C PRO A 303 17.72 -46.27 3.00
N CYS A 304 17.77 -45.56 1.88
CA CYS A 304 18.26 -46.10 0.61
C CYS A 304 19.78 -46.23 0.67
N SER A 305 20.28 -47.46 0.70
CA SER A 305 21.71 -47.77 0.58
C SER A 305 21.90 -48.82 -0.51
N ARG A 306 22.56 -48.44 -1.61
CA ARG A 306 23.67 -49.18 -2.24
C ARG A 306 24.33 -48.38 -3.39
N PRO A 307 25.64 -48.56 -3.61
CA PRO A 307 26.46 -47.73 -4.48
C PRO A 307 26.50 -48.24 -5.92
N SER A 308 26.78 -47.34 -6.86
CA SER A 308 27.18 -47.63 -8.23
C SER A 308 28.55 -48.35 -8.24
N CYS A 309 28.74 -49.27 -9.20
CA CYS A 309 29.98 -49.98 -9.47
C CYS A 309 31.21 -49.06 -9.66
#